data_AF-A0A6I3F8P0-F1
#
_entry.id   AF-A0A6I3F8P0-F1
#
_cell.length_a   1.000
_cell.length_b   1.000
_cell.length_c   1.000
_cell.angle_alpha   90.00
_cell.angle_beta   90.00
_cell.angle_gamma   90.00
#
_symmetry.space_group_name_H-M   'P 1'
#
loop_
_entity.id
_entity.type
_entity.pdbx_description
1 polymer ?
#
loop_
_entity_poly.entity_id
_entity_poly.type
_entity_poly.pdbx_seq_one_letter_code
_entity_poly.pdbx_strand_id
1 'polypeptide(L)'
;CSLVRSLTSTFSDADWTDYIRSTWPEVIGTLLDNQNAFRDEQIAAGRADAFVDVAYSDLVADPVATVAAIYGELGIEFSAEAESAMMSHSSEHRQNRFGTHSYSLDEWGLSRPQLDERFSPYLSRYADYLETP
;
A
#
# COMPACT_ATOMS: atom_id res chain seq x y z
N CYS A 1 0.14 -8.51 19.96
CA CYS A 1 0.64 -7.19 20.40
C CYS A 1 1.14 -6.49 19.15
N SER A 2 0.63 -5.29 18.86
CA SER A 2 1.05 -4.53 17.68
C SER A 2 2.56 -4.24 17.69
N LEU A 3 3.15 -4.15 16.51
CA LEU A 3 4.56 -3.81 16.34
C LEU A 3 4.92 -2.46 16.98
N VAL A 4 4.00 -1.48 16.90
CA VAL A 4 4.16 -0.16 17.53
C VAL A 4 4.41 -0.32 19.03
N ARG A 5 3.53 -1.02 19.76
CA ARG A 5 3.72 -1.26 21.19
C ARG A 5 5.02 -2.02 21.49
N SER A 6 5.34 -3.02 20.68
CA SER A 6 6.54 -3.83 20.88
C SER A 6 7.85 -3.06 20.69
N LEU A 7 7.89 -2.06 19.81
CA LEU A 7 9.09 -1.27 19.55
C LEU A 7 9.17 -0.04 20.45
N THR A 8 8.04 0.63 20.72
CA THR A 8 8.05 1.86 21.51
C THR A 8 8.23 1.59 22.99
N SER A 9 7.76 0.45 23.52
CA SER A 9 7.87 0.13 24.95
C SER A 9 9.31 -0.03 25.44
N THR A 10 10.29 -0.22 24.53
CA THR A 10 11.72 -0.22 24.90
C THR A 10 12.23 1.19 25.24
N PHE A 11 11.59 2.24 24.72
CA PHE A 11 12.07 3.63 24.81
C PHE A 11 11.10 4.58 25.50
N SER A 12 9.81 4.23 25.61
CA SER A 12 8.78 5.10 26.18
C SER A 12 7.56 4.33 26.68
N ASP A 13 7.02 4.77 27.81
CA ASP A 13 5.74 4.31 28.38
C ASP A 13 4.55 5.22 27.97
N ALA A 14 4.75 6.14 27.03
CA ALA A 14 3.70 7.07 26.60
C ALA A 14 2.56 6.34 25.89
N ASP A 15 1.31 6.70 26.22
CA ASP A 15 0.13 6.22 25.51
C ASP A 15 -0.12 7.04 24.25
N TRP A 16 0.09 6.41 23.10
CA TRP A 16 -0.09 7.03 21.78
C TRP A 16 -1.48 6.76 21.18
N THR A 17 -2.38 6.10 21.91
CA THR A 17 -3.65 5.62 21.36
C THR A 17 -4.50 6.74 20.78
N ASP A 18 -4.68 7.84 21.51
CA ASP A 18 -5.49 8.97 21.03
C ASP A 18 -4.85 9.72 19.87
N TYR A 19 -3.52 9.84 19.88
CA TYR A 19 -2.77 10.42 18.77
C TYR A 19 -2.92 9.57 17.51
N ILE A 20 -2.75 8.25 17.63
CA ILE A 20 -2.93 7.30 16.53
C ILE A 20 -4.36 7.35 15.99
N ARG A 21 -5.35 7.32 16.88
CA ARG A 21 -6.76 7.34 16.50
C ARG A 21 -7.17 8.61 15.75
N SER A 22 -6.72 9.77 16.21
CA SER A 22 -7.17 11.07 15.70
C SER A 22 -6.32 11.62 14.56
N THR A 23 -5.02 11.30 14.52
CA THR A 23 -4.08 11.95 13.60
C THR A 23 -3.77 11.10 12.38
N TRP A 24 -3.50 9.81 12.58
CA TRP A 24 -3.00 8.98 11.48
C TRP A 24 -4.01 8.74 10.35
N PRO A 25 -5.31 8.46 10.63
CA PRO A 25 -6.31 8.38 9.58
C PRO A 25 -6.37 9.66 8.73
N GLU A 26 -6.25 10.84 9.35
CA GLU A 26 -6.28 12.12 8.64
C GLU A 26 -5.00 12.39 7.86
N VAL A 27 -3.83 12.04 8.40
CA VAL A 27 -2.56 12.14 7.67
C VAL A 27 -2.60 11.28 6.41
N ILE A 28 -2.97 10.00 6.55
CA ILE A 28 -3.04 9.08 5.40
C ILE A 28 -4.15 9.52 4.44
N GLY A 29 -5.31 9.89 4.96
CA GLY A 29 -6.42 10.36 4.13
C GLY A 29 -6.04 11.58 3.31
N THR A 30 -5.42 12.58 3.94
CA THR A 30 -4.96 13.79 3.24
C THR A 30 -3.91 13.47 2.16
N LEU A 31 -2.99 12.54 2.42
CA LEU A 31 -2.01 12.11 1.43
C LEU A 31 -2.68 11.45 0.21
N LEU A 32 -3.65 10.57 0.44
CA LEU A 32 -4.40 9.91 -0.63
C LEU A 32 -5.27 10.89 -1.41
N ASP A 33 -5.92 11.82 -0.73
CA ASP A 33 -6.74 12.87 -1.34
C ASP A 33 -5.87 13.76 -2.25
N ASN A 34 -4.70 14.18 -1.77
CA ASN A 34 -3.75 14.98 -2.55
C ASN A 34 -3.18 14.20 -3.75
N GLN A 35 -2.87 12.90 -3.57
CA GLN A 35 -2.41 12.04 -4.67
C GLN A 35 -3.48 11.93 -5.76
N ASN A 36 -4.74 11.71 -5.38
CA ASN A 36 -5.85 11.61 -6.33
C ASN A 36 -6.09 12.94 -7.05
N ALA A 37 -6.07 14.06 -6.33
CA ALA A 37 -6.21 15.39 -6.91
C ALA A 37 -5.11 15.68 -7.94
N PHE A 38 -3.84 15.40 -7.59
CA PHE A 38 -2.72 15.54 -8.51
C PHE A 38 -2.92 14.67 -9.76
N ARG A 39 -3.33 13.41 -9.58
CA ARG A 39 -3.57 12.49 -10.69
C ARG A 39 -4.69 12.99 -11.61
N ASP A 40 -5.78 13.50 -11.06
CA ASP A 40 -6.89 14.04 -11.84
C ASP A 40 -6.45 15.27 -12.65
N GLU A 41 -5.60 16.14 -12.09
CA GLU A 41 -4.98 17.25 -12.83
C GLU A 41 -4.09 16.75 -13.98
N GLN A 42 -3.29 15.70 -13.77
CA GLN A 42 -2.46 15.13 -14.82
C GLN A 42 -3.29 14.50 -15.94
N ILE A 43 -4.36 13.76 -15.60
CA ILE A 43 -5.30 13.16 -16.55
C ILE A 43 -5.98 14.25 -17.38
N ALA A 44 -6.48 15.31 -16.72
CA ALA A 44 -7.09 16.44 -17.40
C ALA A 44 -6.11 17.16 -18.35
N ALA A 45 -4.81 17.13 -18.02
CA ALA A 45 -3.72 17.64 -18.85
C ALA A 45 -3.23 16.65 -19.93
N GLY A 46 -3.94 15.54 -20.16
CA GLY A 46 -3.64 14.56 -21.20
C GLY A 46 -2.51 13.57 -20.88
N ARG A 47 -2.14 13.42 -19.60
CA ARG A 47 -1.08 12.52 -19.11
C ARG A 47 -1.64 11.33 -18.33
N ALA A 48 -2.69 10.70 -18.86
CA ALA A 48 -3.32 9.56 -18.21
C ALA A 48 -2.39 8.32 -18.15
N ASP A 49 -1.51 8.19 -19.14
CA ASP A 49 -0.48 7.17 -19.31
C ASP A 49 0.75 7.36 -18.40
N ALA A 50 0.82 8.45 -17.63
CA ALA A 50 1.92 8.69 -16.69
C ALA A 50 1.80 7.89 -15.37
N PHE A 51 0.78 7.06 -15.23
CA PHE A 51 0.49 6.30 -14.01
C PHE A 51 0.23 4.83 -14.36
N VAL A 52 0.86 3.94 -13.62
CA VAL A 52 0.59 2.50 -13.62
C VAL A 52 0.13 2.12 -12.22
N ASP A 53 -1.04 1.49 -12.13
CA ASP A 53 -1.58 1.00 -10.86
C ASP A 53 -1.27 -0.50 -10.72
N VAL A 54 -0.82 -0.88 -9.53
CA VAL A 54 -0.43 -2.26 -9.23
C VAL A 54 -1.17 -2.73 -7.99
N ALA A 55 -1.95 -3.80 -8.12
CA ALA A 55 -2.57 -4.43 -6.96
C ALA A 55 -1.49 -5.10 -6.10
N TYR A 56 -1.53 -4.87 -4.79
CA TYR A 56 -0.57 -5.47 -3.88
C TYR A 56 -0.67 -7.01 -3.88
N SER A 57 -1.87 -7.55 -4.05
CA SER A 57 -2.14 -8.98 -4.19
C SER A 57 -1.36 -9.61 -5.34
N ASP A 58 -1.35 -8.94 -6.50
CA ASP A 58 -0.68 -9.43 -7.71
C ASP A 58 0.83 -9.42 -7.51
N LEU A 59 1.36 -8.34 -6.92
CA LEU A 59 2.78 -8.20 -6.61
C LEU A 59 3.27 -9.28 -5.62
N VAL A 60 2.46 -9.63 -4.62
CA VAL A 60 2.80 -10.68 -3.64
C VAL A 60 2.68 -12.06 -4.27
N ALA A 61 1.68 -12.29 -5.10
CA ALA A 61 1.43 -13.59 -5.73
C ALA A 61 2.52 -13.94 -6.77
N ASP A 62 2.87 -12.98 -7.63
CA ASP A 62 3.93 -13.14 -8.64
C ASP A 62 4.62 -11.80 -8.94
N PRO A 63 5.71 -11.47 -8.22
CA PRO A 63 6.39 -10.20 -8.40
C PRO A 63 7.07 -10.08 -9.77
N VAL A 64 7.51 -11.18 -10.37
CA VAL A 64 8.21 -11.15 -11.66
C VAL A 64 7.20 -10.89 -12.78
N ALA A 65 6.07 -11.60 -12.78
CA ALA A 65 5.00 -11.36 -13.75
C ALA A 65 4.42 -9.95 -13.61
N THR A 66 4.23 -9.48 -12.37
CA THR A 66 3.73 -8.11 -12.11
C THR A 66 4.67 -7.05 -12.67
N VAL A 67 5.98 -7.17 -12.45
CA VAL A 67 6.94 -6.20 -13.01
C VAL A 67 7.03 -6.30 -14.54
N ALA A 68 6.95 -7.50 -15.12
CA ALA A 68 6.88 -7.65 -16.57
C ALA A 68 5.65 -6.93 -17.17
N ALA A 69 4.50 -6.98 -16.50
CA ALA A 69 3.30 -6.24 -16.91
C ALA A 69 3.51 -4.73 -16.87
N ILE A 70 4.15 -4.20 -15.81
CA ILE A 70 4.52 -2.78 -15.71
C ILE A 70 5.41 -2.34 -16.89
N TYR A 71 6.42 -3.14 -17.24
CA TYR A 71 7.27 -2.87 -18.41
C TYR A 71 6.46 -2.80 -19.70
N GLY A 72 5.49 -3.72 -19.87
CA GLY A 72 4.57 -3.73 -20.99
C GLY A 72 3.73 -2.46 -21.09
N GLU A 73 3.15 -1.99 -19.97
CA GLU A 73 2.39 -0.73 -19.93
C GLU A 73 3.25 0.50 -20.26
N LEU A 74 4.50 0.51 -19.80
CA LEU A 74 5.46 1.58 -20.08
C LEU A 74 6.04 1.53 -21.50
N GLY A 75 5.77 0.47 -22.27
CA GLY A 75 6.37 0.24 -23.58
C GLY A 75 7.89 0.02 -23.54
N ILE A 76 8.40 -0.47 -22.40
CA ILE A 76 9.83 -0.75 -22.19
C ILE A 76 10.06 -2.24 -22.40
N GLU A 77 11.14 -2.59 -23.11
CA GLU A 77 11.54 -3.99 -23.28
C GLU A 77 11.91 -4.63 -21.93
N PHE A 78 11.21 -5.71 -21.59
CA PHE A 78 11.57 -6.55 -20.44
C PHE A 78 12.57 -7.61 -20.89
N SER A 79 13.86 -7.33 -20.67
CA SER A 79 14.94 -8.18 -21.16
C SER A 79 15.12 -9.46 -20.33
N ALA A 80 15.72 -10.48 -20.94
CA ALA A 80 16.03 -11.74 -20.26
C ALA A 80 17.00 -11.54 -19.07
N GLU A 81 17.90 -10.56 -19.15
CA GLU A 81 18.79 -10.20 -18.05
C GLU A 81 18.02 -9.61 -16.87
N ALA A 82 17.05 -8.72 -17.14
CA ALA A 82 16.20 -8.14 -16.10
C ALA A 82 15.34 -9.22 -15.42
N GLU A 83 14.72 -10.09 -16.22
CA GLU A 83 13.94 -11.23 -15.72
C GLU A 83 14.79 -12.13 -14.81
N SER A 84 15.98 -12.53 -15.28
CA SER A 84 16.88 -13.38 -14.49
C SER A 84 17.34 -12.73 -13.19
N ALA A 85 17.60 -11.42 -13.18
CA ALA A 85 18.00 -10.70 -11.98
C ALA A 85 16.86 -10.65 -10.94
N MET A 86 15.62 -10.40 -11.40
CA MET A 86 14.44 -10.35 -10.53
C MET A 86 14.08 -11.73 -9.97
N MET A 87 14.17 -12.78 -10.78
CA MET A 87 13.96 -14.15 -10.32
C MET A 87 14.95 -14.53 -9.21
N SER A 88 16.24 -14.22 -9.39
CA SER A 88 17.25 -14.44 -8.35
C SER A 88 16.90 -13.67 -7.08
N HIS A 89 16.60 -12.37 -7.18
CA HIS A 89 16.26 -11.54 -6.02
C HIS A 89 15.03 -12.07 -5.26
N SER A 90 13.95 -12.40 -5.98
CA SER A 90 12.70 -12.94 -5.41
C SER A 90 12.92 -14.28 -4.71
N SER A 91 13.77 -15.15 -5.30
CA SER A 91 14.11 -16.44 -4.69
C SER A 91 14.86 -16.31 -3.36
N GLU A 92 15.72 -15.28 -3.24
CA GLU A 92 16.51 -14.98 -2.05
C GLU A 92 15.71 -14.25 -0.96
N HIS A 93 14.68 -13.49 -1.34
CA HIS A 93 13.95 -12.56 -0.46
C HIS A 93 12.46 -12.90 -0.30
N ARG A 94 12.10 -14.19 -0.16
CA ARG A 94 10.70 -14.58 0.05
C ARG A 94 10.08 -13.84 1.25
N GLN A 95 9.03 -13.08 0.98
CA GLN A 95 8.20 -12.42 1.99
C GLN A 95 7.48 -13.47 2.83
N ASN A 96 8.06 -13.82 3.99
CA ASN A 96 7.41 -14.36 5.20
C ASN A 96 8.45 -14.71 6.30
N ARG A 97 9.61 -14.04 6.32
CA ARG A 97 10.68 -14.35 7.29
C ARG A 97 10.41 -13.82 8.70
N PHE A 98 9.40 -12.96 8.88
CA PHE A 98 9.05 -12.36 10.16
C PHE A 98 7.55 -12.61 10.41
N GLY A 99 7.24 -13.24 11.54
CA GLY A 99 5.93 -13.86 11.81
C GLY A 99 4.71 -12.92 11.75
N THR A 100 3.53 -13.52 11.81
CA THR A 100 2.25 -12.81 11.71
C THR A 100 2.01 -11.94 12.95
N HIS A 101 2.22 -10.63 12.84
CA HIS A 101 1.74 -9.67 13.84
C HIS A 101 0.26 -9.40 13.59
N SER A 102 -0.61 -9.85 14.50
CA SER A 102 -2.02 -9.51 14.49
C SER A 102 -2.20 -8.05 14.92
N TYR A 103 -2.69 -7.21 14.00
CA TYR A 103 -3.14 -5.85 14.29
C TYR A 103 -4.67 -5.85 14.40
N SER A 104 -5.21 -5.19 15.42
CA SER A 104 -6.65 -4.94 15.53
C SER A 104 -6.91 -3.44 15.57
N LEU A 105 -7.96 -3.00 14.88
CA LEU A 105 -8.42 -1.61 14.95
C LEU A 105 -8.92 -1.27 16.36
N ASP A 106 -9.51 -2.25 17.06
CA ASP A 106 -10.00 -2.09 18.44
C ASP A 106 -8.87 -1.77 19.42
N GLU A 107 -7.64 -2.26 19.17
CA GLU A 107 -6.45 -1.95 19.99
C GLU A 107 -6.17 -0.45 20.04
N TRP A 108 -6.57 0.28 19.00
CA TRP A 108 -6.38 1.73 18.85
C TRP A 108 -7.69 2.51 18.98
N GLY A 109 -8.81 1.81 19.24
CA GLY A 109 -10.17 2.34 19.22
C GLY A 109 -10.54 3.03 17.91
N LEU A 110 -9.99 2.52 16.80
CA LEU A 110 -10.37 2.90 15.45
C LEU A 110 -11.65 2.15 15.04
N SER A 111 -12.60 2.84 14.44
CA SER A 111 -13.85 2.25 13.96
C SER A 111 -13.76 1.97 12.46
N ARG A 112 -13.94 0.70 12.06
CA ARG A 112 -13.93 0.32 10.64
C ARG A 112 -14.91 1.15 9.79
N PRO A 113 -16.20 1.32 10.18
CA PRO A 113 -17.11 2.20 9.45
C PRO A 113 -16.62 3.64 9.28
N GLN A 114 -15.96 4.22 10.29
CA GLN A 114 -15.43 5.59 10.19
C GLN A 114 -14.25 5.66 9.22
N LEU A 115 -13.40 4.62 9.19
CA LEU A 115 -12.31 4.53 8.23
C LEU A 115 -12.84 4.30 6.81
N ASP A 116 -13.82 3.44 6.63
CA ASP A 116 -14.44 3.21 5.32
C ASP A 116 -15.07 4.49 4.78
N GLU A 117 -15.71 5.30 5.64
CA GLU A 117 -16.21 6.62 5.27
C GLU A 117 -15.06 7.57 4.89
N ARG A 118 -14.02 7.68 5.74
CA ARG A 118 -12.87 8.58 5.50
C ARG A 118 -12.10 8.23 4.23
N PHE A 119 -11.97 6.94 3.93
CA PHE A 119 -11.21 6.42 2.78
C PHE A 119 -12.08 6.07 1.58
N SER A 120 -13.39 6.34 1.63
CA SER A 120 -14.34 6.09 0.53
C SER A 120 -13.86 6.59 -0.83
N PRO A 121 -13.24 7.80 -0.97
CA PRO A 121 -12.70 8.24 -2.26
C PRO A 121 -11.63 7.31 -2.83
N TYR A 122 -10.73 6.81 -1.98
CA TYR A 122 -9.69 5.85 -2.38
C TYR A 122 -10.28 4.47 -2.68
N LEU A 123 -11.11 3.95 -1.76
CA LEU A 123 -11.73 2.63 -1.90
C LEU A 123 -12.58 2.52 -3.17
N SER A 124 -13.32 3.59 -3.50
CA SER A 124 -14.15 3.62 -4.70
C SER A 124 -13.32 3.71 -5.99
N ARG A 125 -12.25 4.51 -5.99
CA ARG A 125 -11.40 4.71 -7.17
C ARG A 125 -10.62 3.46 -7.54
N TYR A 126 -10.09 2.74 -6.54
CA TYR A 126 -9.18 1.62 -6.73
C TYR A 126 -9.84 0.26 -6.44
N ALA A 127 -11.17 0.18 -6.48
CA ALA A 127 -11.92 -1.04 -6.12
C ALA A 127 -11.42 -2.30 -6.85
N ASP A 128 -11.02 -2.17 -8.12
CA ASP A 128 -10.51 -3.28 -8.93
C ASP A 128 -9.11 -3.79 -8.51
N TYR A 129 -8.36 -2.99 -7.72
CA TYR A 129 -7.02 -3.31 -7.24
C TYR A 129 -6.99 -3.74 -5.77
N LEU A 130 -8.13 -3.64 -5.07
CA LEU A 130 -8.22 -3.97 -3.65
C LEU A 130 -8.75 -5.40 -3.50
N GLU A 131 -8.10 -6.17 -2.63
CA GLU A 131 -8.64 -7.45 -2.20
C GLU A 131 -10.03 -7.23 -1.60
N THR A 132 -10.99 -8.08 -1.99
CA THR A 132 -12.33 -8.03 -1.40
C THR A 132 -12.21 -8.38 0.10
N PRO A 133 -12.82 -7.60 1.00
CA PRO A 133 -12.70 -7.81 2.44
C PRO A 133 -13.25 -9.17 2.92
#